data_AF-A0A653UJ10-F1
#
_entry.id   AF-A0A653UJ10-F1
#
_cell.length_a   1.000
_cell.length_b   1.000
_cell.length_c   1.000
_cell.angle_alpha   90.00
_cell.angle_beta   90.00
_cell.angle_gamma   90.00
#
_symmetry.space_group_name_H-M   'P 1'
#
loop_
_entity.id
_entity.type
_entity.pdbx_description
1 polymer ?
#
loop_
_entity_poly.entity_id
_entity_poly.type
_entity_poly.pdbx_seq_one_letter_code
_entity_poly.pdbx_strand_id
1 'polypeptide(L)' 'MKQKLLLFLLSFFSFTFTHAQSFTYNGINYNVIDAANFYVEVDINPGFSGAANIPSTVVYNSNNYTVTAIGSNAFLIVMD' A
#
# COMPACT_ATOMS: atom_id res chain seq x y z
N MET A 1 24.81 -17.55 -30.97
CA MET A 1 24.41 -16.13 -30.75
C MET A 1 22.97 -16.01 -30.26
N LYS A 2 22.00 -16.72 -30.86
CA LYS A 2 20.57 -16.72 -30.45
C LYS A 2 20.31 -17.10 -28.98
N GLN A 3 21.01 -18.11 -28.45
CA GLN A 3 20.85 -18.52 -27.04
C GLN A 3 21.43 -17.51 -26.03
N LYS A 4 22.51 -16.81 -26.39
CA LYS A 4 23.10 -15.73 -25.59
C LYS A 4 22.21 -14.47 -25.61
N LEU A 5 21.55 -14.21 -26.74
CA LEU A 5 20.54 -13.15 -26.88
C LEU A 5 19.27 -13.46 -26.08
N LEU A 6 18.82 -14.72 -26.06
CA LEU A 6 17.68 -15.16 -25.26
C LEU A 6 17.97 -15.04 -23.76
N LEU A 7 19.17 -15.46 -23.32
CA LEU A 7 19.63 -15.29 -21.95
C LEU A 7 19.74 -13.80 -21.55
N PHE A 8 20.16 -12.94 -22.48
CA PHE A 8 20.23 -11.49 -22.27
C PHE A 8 18.85 -10.82 -22.18
N LEU A 9 17.85 -11.30 -22.93
CA LEU A 9 16.45 -10.81 -22.81
C LEU A 9 15.80 -11.25 -21.49
N LEU A 10 16.05 -12.47 -21.00
CA LEU A 10 15.51 -12.94 -19.71
C LEU A 10 16.05 -12.14 -18.52
N SER A 11 17.31 -11.67 -18.58
CA SER A 11 17.89 -10.84 -17.51
C SER A 11 17.23 -9.47 -17.35
N PHE A 12 16.47 -8.99 -18.34
CA PHE A 12 15.76 -7.70 -18.26
C PHE A 12 14.36 -7.80 -17.59
N PHE A 13 13.84 -8.99 -17.34
CA PHE A 13 12.47 -9.18 -16.84
C PHE A 13 12.33 -9.15 -15.31
N SER A 14 13.42 -8.94 -14.57
CA SER A 14 13.43 -9.06 -13.11
C SER A 14 13.67 -7.72 -12.42
N PHE A 15 12.77 -6.76 -12.62
CA PHE A 15 12.70 -5.57 -11.77
C PHE A 15 11.24 -5.18 -11.55
N THR A 16 10.50 -6.03 -10.84
CA THR A 16 9.21 -5.62 -10.29
C THR A 16 9.49 -4.65 -9.16
N PHE A 17 9.47 -3.35 -9.47
CA PHE A 17 9.43 -2.30 -8.47
C PHE A 17 8.17 -2.50 -7.62
N THR A 18 8.33 -2.94 -6.37
CA THR A 18 7.26 -2.86 -5.38
C THR A 18 7.12 -1.39 -5.00
N HIS A 19 6.36 -0.64 -5.78
CA HIS A 19 6.01 0.73 -5.39
C HIS A 19 4.93 0.62 -4.30
N ALA A 20 5.21 1.16 -3.11
CA ALA A 20 4.21 1.32 -2.08
C ALA A 20 3.08 2.21 -2.65
N GLN A 21 1.84 1.70 -2.62
CA GLN A 21 0.68 2.40 -3.14
C GLN A 21 -0.15 2.89 -1.96
N SER A 22 -0.24 4.19 -1.75
CA SER A 22 -1.13 4.79 -0.76
C SER A 22 -2.40 5.34 -1.41
N PHE A 23 -3.51 5.32 -0.67
CA PHE A 23 -4.78 5.90 -1.08
C PHE A 23 -5.59 6.36 0.14
N THR A 24 -6.62 7.17 -0.09
CA THR A 24 -7.52 7.66 0.96
C THR A 24 -8.90 7.03 0.79
N TYR A 25 -9.49 6.55 1.89
CA TYR A 25 -10.85 6.04 1.94
C TYR A 25 -11.57 6.61 3.17
N ASN A 26 -12.70 7.28 2.97
CA ASN A 26 -13.46 7.98 4.01
C ASN A 26 -12.60 8.93 4.88
N GLY A 27 -11.63 9.62 4.27
CA GLY A 27 -10.77 10.58 4.97
C GLY A 27 -9.64 9.97 5.80
N ILE A 28 -9.44 8.64 5.75
CA ILE A 28 -8.31 7.94 6.33
C ILE A 28 -7.37 7.47 5.23
N ASN A 29 -6.07 7.68 5.42
CA ASN A 29 -5.03 7.21 4.52
C ASN A 29 -4.69 5.74 4.80
N TYR A 30 -4.44 4.98 3.73
CA TYR A 30 -4.08 3.58 3.74
C TYR A 30 -2.89 3.35 2.83
N ASN A 31 -2.04 2.39 3.19
CA ASN A 31 -0.91 1.94 2.40
C ASN A 31 -1.09 0.46 2.04
N VAL A 32 -0.91 0.11 0.76
CA VAL A 32 -0.93 -1.28 0.29
C VAL A 32 0.37 -1.97 0.71
N ILE A 33 0.24 -2.94 1.62
CA ILE A 33 1.36 -3.73 2.13
C ILE A 33 1.50 -5.07 1.42
N ASP A 34 0.42 -5.58 0.82
CA ASP A 34 0.42 -6.78 -0.01
C ASP A 34 -0.61 -6.64 -1.14
N ALA A 35 -0.14 -6.27 -2.33
CA ALA A 35 -1.00 -6.12 -3.50
C ALA A 35 -1.51 -7.45 -4.05
N ALA A 36 -0.81 -8.57 -3.80
CA ALA A 36 -1.20 -9.88 -4.31
C ALA A 36 -2.36 -10.48 -3.49
N ASN A 37 -2.35 -10.25 -2.18
CA ASN A 37 -3.39 -10.73 -1.25
C ASN A 37 -4.41 -9.64 -0.88
N PHE A 38 -4.28 -8.44 -1.45
CA PHE A 38 -5.12 -7.27 -1.16
C PHE A 38 -5.13 -6.88 0.32
N TYR A 39 -3.95 -6.72 0.91
CA TYR A 39 -3.82 -6.22 2.28
C TYR A 39 -3.32 -4.78 2.32
N VAL A 40 -3.94 -4.02 3.22
CA VAL A 40 -3.55 -2.65 3.54
C VAL A 40 -3.34 -2.49 5.04
N GLU A 41 -2.57 -1.48 5.37
CA GLU A 41 -2.52 -0.89 6.70
C GLU A 41 -3.07 0.54 6.67
N VAL A 42 -3.49 1.06 7.83
CA VAL A 42 -3.75 2.49 7.98
C VAL A 42 -2.42 3.24 7.96
N ASP A 43 -2.31 4.23 7.07
CA ASP A 43 -1.12 5.06 6.88
C ASP A 43 -1.18 6.33 7.76
N ILE A 44 -0.20 7.22 7.65
CA ILE A 44 -0.11 8.46 8.41
C ILE A 44 -1.28 9.39 8.07
N ASN A 45 -1.98 9.86 9.10
CA ASN A 45 -3.05 10.85 9.04
C ASN A 45 -2.65 12.09 9.86
N PRO A 46 -1.85 13.02 9.29
CA PRO A 46 -1.36 14.18 10.02
C PRO A 46 -2.51 15.06 10.52
N GLY A 47 -2.47 15.42 11.81
CA GLY A 47 -3.49 16.29 12.40
C GLY A 47 -4.89 15.69 12.46
N PHE A 48 -5.02 14.35 12.36
CA PHE A 48 -6.30 13.69 12.53
C PHE A 48 -6.90 13.98 13.91
N SER A 49 -8.20 14.32 13.94
CA SER A 49 -8.93 14.57 15.17
C SER A 49 -10.34 13.97 15.07
N GLY A 50 -10.92 13.65 16.23
CA GLY A 50 -12.22 12.97 16.31
C GLY A 50 -12.09 11.44 16.26
N ALA A 51 -13.18 10.77 15.86
CA ALA A 51 -13.24 9.31 15.81
C ALA A 51 -12.82 8.78 14.44
N ALA A 52 -11.86 7.86 14.41
CA ALA A 52 -11.48 7.13 13.20
C ALA A 52 -12.34 5.88 13.03
N ASN A 53 -13.20 5.86 12.01
CA ASN A 53 -13.97 4.67 11.62
C ASN A 53 -13.19 3.86 10.58
N ILE A 54 -12.42 2.88 11.04
CA ILE A 54 -11.60 2.02 10.18
C ILE A 54 -12.39 0.73 9.89
N PRO A 55 -12.92 0.54 8.67
CA PRO A 55 -13.61 -0.71 8.31
C PRO A 55 -12.59 -1.84 8.13
N SER A 56 -13.04 -3.09 8.26
CA SER A 56 -12.21 -4.27 7.96
C SER A 56 -11.88 -4.40 6.47
N THR A 57 -12.61 -3.68 5.61
CA THR A 57 -12.45 -3.72 4.15
C THR A 57 -12.62 -2.32 3.56
N VAL A 58 -11.73 -1.95 2.65
CA VAL A 58 -11.79 -0.68 1.89
C VAL A 58 -11.74 -0.97 0.38
N VAL A 59 -12.36 -0.10 -0.42
CA VAL A 59 -12.39 -0.26 -1.87
C VAL A 59 -11.39 0.69 -2.51
N TYR A 60 -10.47 0.15 -3.30
CA TYR A 60 -9.50 0.92 -4.08
C TYR A 60 -9.27 0.28 -5.45
N ASN A 61 -9.34 1.09 -6.51
CA ASN A 61 -9.23 0.63 -7.92
C ASN A 61 -10.10 -0.60 -8.23
N SER A 62 -11.36 -0.57 -7.80
CA SER A 62 -12.34 -1.66 -7.96
C SER A 62 -11.99 -2.98 -7.26
N ASN A 63 -10.97 -2.99 -6.39
CA ASN A 63 -10.61 -4.15 -5.57
C ASN A 63 -10.98 -3.90 -4.10
N ASN A 64 -11.34 -4.97 -3.40
CA ASN A 64 -11.59 -4.95 -1.96
C ASN A 64 -10.30 -5.32 -1.23
N TYR A 65 -9.75 -4.38 -0.48
CA TYR A 65 -8.57 -4.60 0.36
C TYR A 65 -8.98 -4.84 1.81
N THR A 66 -8.37 -5.86 2.43
CA THR A 66 -8.54 -6.13 3.87
C THR A 66 -7.59 -5.25 4.67
N VAL A 67 -8.13 -4.53 5.65
CA VAL A 67 -7.31 -3.77 6.61
C VAL A 67 -6.79 -4.74 7.66
N THR A 68 -5.47 -4.96 7.64
CA THR A 68 -4.82 -5.98 8.49
C THR A 68 -3.96 -5.37 9.59
N ALA A 69 -3.61 -4.09 9.47
CA ALA A 69 -2.76 -3.41 10.43
C ALA A 69 -3.09 -1.92 10.54
N ILE A 70 -2.62 -1.33 11.64
CA ILE A 70 -2.48 0.12 11.81
C ILE A 70 -0.99 0.41 11.72
N GLY A 71 -0.58 1.23 10.75
CA GLY A 71 0.82 1.54 10.51
C GLY A 71 1.45 2.31 11.67
N SER A 72 2.78 2.23 11.78
CA SER A 72 3.51 3.01 12.76
C SER A 72 3.25 4.50 12.54
N ASN A 73 2.91 5.23 13.60
CA ASN A 73 2.61 6.66 13.54
C ASN A 73 1.38 7.05 12.71
N ALA A 74 0.48 6.10 12.40
CA ALA A 74 -0.76 6.36 11.66
C ALA A 74 -1.57 7.55 12.21
N PHE A 75 -1.51 7.77 13.52
CA PHE A 75 -2.19 8.86 14.24
C PHE A 75 -1.26 9.62 15.20
N LEU A 76 0.06 9.65 14.93
CA LEU A 76 0.99 10.40 15.76
C LEU A 76 0.69 11.91 15.64
N ILE A 77 0.56 12.58 16.80
CA ILE A 77 0.53 14.04 16.88
C ILE A 77 1.95 14.49 17.23
N VAL A 78 2.54 15.33 16.38
CA VAL A 78 3.81 16.02 16.68
C VAL A 78 3.44 17.38 17.28
N MET A 79 3.89 17.64 18.51
CA MET A 79 3.81 18.96 19.14
C MET A 79 5.15 19.65 18.91
N ASP A 80 5.12 20.77 18.18
CA ASP A 80 6.28 21.65 17.96
C ASP A 80 6.64 22.46 19.22
#